data_AF-A0A3B0XSY1-F1
#
_entry.id   AF-A0A3B0XSY1-F1
#
_cell.length_a   1.000
_cell.length_b   1.000
_cell.length_c   1.000
_cell.angle_alpha   90.00
_cell.angle_beta   90.00
_cell.angle_gamma   90.00
#
_symmetry.space_group_name_H-M   'P 1'
#
loop_
_entity.id
_entity.type
_entity.pdbx_description
1 polymer ?
#
loop_
_entity_poly.entity_id
_entity_poly.type
_entity_poly.pdbx_seq_one_letter_code
_entity_poly.pdbx_strand_id
1 'polypeptide(L)'
;QKLQPEGLYPFVGNPRIDMPDGLPFELSEYIELVDLTGRQLREGKHGRIDATELPILQRLGIENDNWKELTRNFQEKTKGLVGSVFTLKIACEKLGYQRMICKQSCEQFFS
;
A
#
# COMPACT_ATOMS: atom_id res chain seq x y z
N GLN A 1 -27.32 8.23 -1.97
CA GLN A 1 -26.36 7.93 -0.89
C GLN A 1 -25.32 6.99 -1.45
N LYS A 2 -24.02 7.28 -1.26
CA LYS A 2 -22.98 6.27 -1.52
C LYS A 2 -23.06 5.25 -0.37
N LEU A 3 -23.44 4.02 -0.70
CA LEU A 3 -23.54 2.93 0.27
C LEU A 3 -22.11 2.47 0.61
N GLN A 4 -21.66 2.73 1.84
CA GLN A 4 -20.43 2.15 2.36
C GLN A 4 -20.74 0.71 2.81
N PRO A 5 -20.00 -0.31 2.34
CA PRO A 5 -20.18 -1.67 2.81
C PRO A 5 -19.86 -1.80 4.31
N GLU A 6 -20.68 -2.53 5.06
CA GLU A 6 -20.56 -2.66 6.53
C GLU A 6 -19.22 -3.24 7.00
N GLY A 7 -18.53 -4.03 6.18
CA GLY A 7 -17.25 -4.66 6.52
C GLY A 7 -16.00 -3.92 6.03
N LEU A 8 -16.14 -2.76 5.37
CA LEU A 8 -15.01 -2.02 4.81
C LEU A 8 -14.95 -0.61 5.38
N TYR A 9 -13.73 -0.11 5.56
CA TYR A 9 -13.50 1.28 5.92
C TYR A 9 -13.90 2.23 4.78
N PRO A 10 -14.56 3.37 5.07
CA PRO A 10 -14.83 4.40 4.07
C PRO A 10 -13.55 5.12 3.66
N PHE A 11 -13.56 5.65 2.43
CA PHE A 11 -12.60 6.65 1.99
C PHE A 11 -12.94 7.98 2.67
N VAL A 12 -12.05 8.48 3.51
CA VAL A 12 -12.28 9.67 4.33
C VAL A 12 -11.46 10.89 3.89
N GLY A 13 -10.79 10.76 2.74
CA GLY A 13 -9.99 11.80 2.14
C GLY A 13 -8.63 11.96 2.79
N ASN A 14 -7.96 13.07 2.48
CA ASN A 14 -6.57 13.29 2.87
C ASN A 14 -6.40 13.52 4.38
N PRO A 15 -5.24 13.17 4.97
CA PRO A 15 -4.94 13.37 6.38
C PRO A 15 -5.21 14.81 6.86
N ARG A 16 -5.90 14.95 8.00
CA ARG A 16 -6.23 16.23 8.64
C ARG A 16 -6.29 16.08 10.16
N ILE A 17 -6.26 17.21 10.89
CA ILE A 17 -6.19 17.25 12.37
C ILE A 17 -7.33 16.44 13.04
N ASP A 18 -8.53 16.48 12.47
CA ASP A 18 -9.69 15.69 12.93
C ASP A 18 -10.01 14.57 11.94
N MET A 19 -9.10 13.59 11.85
CA MET A 19 -9.24 12.47 10.92
C MET A 19 -10.32 11.49 11.41
N PRO A 20 -11.43 11.29 10.67
CA PRO A 20 -12.40 10.26 11.02
C PRO A 20 -11.80 8.88 10.73
N ASP A 21 -12.35 7.86 11.37
CA ASP A 21 -11.90 6.48 11.19
C ASP A 21 -12.19 6.00 9.76
N GLY A 22 -11.14 5.64 9.00
CA GLY A 22 -11.23 5.37 7.57
C GLY A 22 -9.91 5.36 6.82
N LEU A 23 -9.99 5.12 5.51
CA LEU A 23 -8.85 5.15 4.59
C LEU A 23 -8.44 6.61 4.29
N PRO A 24 -7.20 7.01 4.59
CA PRO A 24 -6.75 8.41 4.53
C PRO A 24 -6.36 8.85 3.10
N PHE A 25 -7.28 8.63 2.16
CA PHE A 25 -7.17 9.04 0.76
C PHE A 25 -8.55 9.13 0.12
N GLU A 26 -8.64 9.88 -0.98
CA GLU A 26 -9.86 9.97 -1.77
C GLU A 26 -10.06 8.71 -2.63
N LEU A 27 -11.32 8.35 -2.90
CA LEU A 27 -11.63 7.22 -3.79
C LEU A 27 -11.05 7.43 -5.20
N SER A 28 -11.04 8.67 -5.69
CA SER A 28 -10.47 9.00 -6.99
C SER A 28 -8.96 8.74 -7.04
N GLU A 29 -8.22 9.11 -5.99
CA GLU A 29 -6.77 8.85 -5.89
C GLU A 29 -6.47 7.34 -5.89
N TYR A 30 -7.31 6.53 -5.24
CA TYR A 30 -7.17 5.08 -5.26
C TYR A 30 -7.44 4.49 -6.65
N ILE A 31 -8.50 4.92 -7.33
CA ILE A 31 -8.83 4.43 -8.67
C ILE A 31 -7.72 4.80 -9.66
N GLU A 32 -7.21 6.03 -9.57
CA GLU A 32 -6.08 6.50 -10.36
C GLU A 32 -4.84 5.64 -10.12
N LEU A 33 -4.49 5.37 -8.86
CA LEU A 33 -3.39 4.47 -8.53
C LEU A 33 -3.56 3.08 -9.16
N VAL A 34 -4.76 2.50 -9.10
CA VAL A 34 -5.05 1.19 -9.68
C VAL A 34 -4.93 1.21 -11.21
N ASP A 35 -5.50 2.22 -11.87
CA ASP A 35 -5.41 2.36 -13.34
C ASP A 35 -3.96 2.51 -13.80
N LEU A 36 -3.20 3.40 -13.14
CA LEU A 36 -1.79 3.64 -13.44
C LEU A 36 -0.93 2.39 -13.22
N THR A 37 -1.15 1.69 -12.11
CA THR A 37 -0.46 0.42 -11.82
C THR A 37 -0.78 -0.64 -12.88
N GLY A 38 -2.06 -0.79 -13.24
CA GLY A 38 -2.48 -1.75 -14.27
C GLY A 38 -1.89 -1.45 -15.64
N ARG A 39 -1.77 -0.17 -16.01
CA ARG A 39 -1.09 0.25 -17.25
C ARG A 39 0.40 -0.05 -17.22
N GLN A 40 1.07 0.15 -16.09
CA GLN A 40 2.50 -0.15 -15.94
C GLN A 40 2.82 -1.65 -16.01
N LEU A 41 1.93 -2.51 -15.50
CA LEU A 41 2.15 -3.97 -15.48
C LEU A 41 1.84 -4.66 -16.82
N ARG A 42 1.01 -4.07 -17.68
CA ARG A 42 0.59 -4.69 -18.95
C ARG A 42 1.71 -4.62 -19.99
N GLU A 43 2.33 -5.78 -20.27
CA GLU A 43 3.34 -5.91 -21.32
C GLU A 43 2.82 -5.46 -22.70
N GLY A 44 3.65 -4.73 -23.45
CA GLY A 44 3.37 -4.33 -24.84
C GLY A 44 2.71 -2.96 -25.05
N LYS A 45 2.34 -2.23 -23.99
CA LYS A 45 2.02 -0.79 -24.11
C LYS A 45 3.15 0.04 -23.50
N HIS A 46 3.94 0.68 -24.34
CA HIS A 46 4.90 1.71 -23.92
C HIS A 46 4.15 2.93 -23.37
N GLY A 47 3.76 2.85 -22.10
CA GLY A 47 3.35 3.98 -21.29
C GLY A 47 4.28 4.02 -20.08
N ARG A 48 5.45 4.64 -20.23
CA ARG A 48 6.29 5.00 -19.08
C ARG A 48 5.58 6.13 -18.35
N ILE A 49 4.61 5.78 -17.52
CA ILE A 49 4.00 6.77 -16.64
C ILE A 49 5.02 7.01 -15.53
N ASP A 50 5.49 8.25 -15.45
CA ASP A 50 6.56 8.60 -14.54
C ASP A 50 6.06 8.38 -13.12
N ALA A 51 6.90 7.71 -12.35
CA ALA A 51 6.66 7.32 -10.98
C ALA A 51 6.23 8.49 -10.07
N THR A 52 6.75 9.67 -10.43
CA THR A 52 6.52 10.98 -9.83
C THR A 52 5.09 11.49 -9.99
N GLU A 53 4.27 10.88 -10.87
CA GLU A 53 2.87 11.24 -11.09
C GLU A 53 1.88 10.57 -10.11
N LEU A 54 2.38 9.87 -9.08
CA LEU A 54 1.54 9.25 -8.05
C LEU A 54 1.73 9.90 -6.68
N PRO A 55 1.08 11.06 -6.41
CA PRO A 55 1.12 11.73 -5.10
C PRO A 55 0.74 10.81 -3.93
N ILE A 56 -0.16 9.85 -4.17
CA ILE A 56 -0.57 8.87 -3.17
C ILE A 56 0.59 7.97 -2.72
N LEU A 57 1.52 7.58 -3.61
CA LEU A 57 2.69 6.76 -3.23
C LEU A 57 3.68 7.56 -2.39
N GLN A 58 3.90 8.83 -2.75
CA GLN A 58 4.73 9.74 -1.96
C GLN A 58 4.16 9.92 -0.55
N ARG A 59 2.83 10.09 -0.43
CA ARG A 59 2.15 10.21 0.87
C ARG A 59 2.24 8.93 1.70
N LEU A 60 2.17 7.77 1.05
CA LEU A 60 2.33 6.47 1.71
C LEU A 60 3.80 6.16 2.07
N GLY A 61 4.76 6.97 1.60
CA GLY A 61 6.19 6.73 1.82
C GLY A 61 6.72 5.52 1.04
N ILE A 62 6.06 5.13 -0.06
CA ILE A 62 6.45 3.96 -0.84
C ILE A 62 7.18 4.43 -2.10
N GLU A 63 8.42 4.02 -2.26
CA GLU A 63 9.19 4.28 -3.48
C GLU A 63 8.54 3.57 -4.69
N ASN A 64 8.63 4.18 -5.87
CA ASN A 64 7.91 3.66 -7.02
C ASN A 64 8.45 2.32 -7.54
N ASP A 65 9.76 2.10 -7.49
CA ASP A 65 10.34 0.82 -7.89
C ASP A 65 9.96 -0.29 -6.91
N ASN A 66 9.89 0.03 -5.62
CA ASN A 66 9.31 -0.85 -4.60
C ASN A 66 7.83 -1.13 -4.88
N TRP A 67 7.04 -0.11 -5.25
CA TRP A 67 5.63 -0.28 -5.62
C TRP A 67 5.44 -1.21 -6.82
N LYS A 68 6.25 -1.05 -7.88
CA LYS A 68 6.20 -1.93 -9.06
C LYS A 68 6.51 -3.38 -8.71
N GLU A 69 7.55 -3.60 -7.89
CA GLU A 69 7.93 -4.95 -7.48
C GLU A 69 6.87 -5.59 -6.58
N LEU A 70 6.33 -4.81 -5.63
CA LEU A 70 5.23 -5.25 -4.77
C LEU A 70 3.99 -5.59 -5.59
N THR A 71 3.55 -4.72 -6.50
CA THR A 71 2.31 -4.94 -7.27
C THR A 71 2.40 -6.10 -8.25
N ARG A 72 3.61 -6.46 -8.71
CA ARG A 72 3.83 -7.65 -9.54
C ARG A 72 3.96 -8.93 -8.70
N ASN A 73 4.76 -8.89 -7.65
CA ASN A 73 5.25 -10.08 -6.94
C ASN A 73 4.82 -10.12 -5.46
N PHE A 74 3.73 -9.44 -5.08
CA PHE A 74 3.32 -9.26 -3.68
C PHE A 74 3.32 -10.57 -2.90
N GLN A 75 2.61 -11.58 -3.41
CA GLN A 75 2.44 -12.87 -2.74
C GLN A 75 3.72 -13.70 -2.67
N GLU A 76 4.65 -13.49 -3.60
CA GLU A 76 5.93 -14.21 -3.62
C GLU A 76 6.93 -13.58 -2.64
N LYS A 77 6.95 -12.23 -2.59
CA LYS A 77 7.85 -11.44 -1.75
C LYS A 77 7.36 -11.30 -0.32
N THR A 78 6.05 -11.37 -0.09
CA THR A 78 5.45 -11.26 1.24
C THR A 78 4.71 -12.54 1.58
N LYS A 79 5.06 -13.16 2.72
CA LYS A 79 4.55 -14.49 3.12
C LYS A 79 3.96 -14.49 4.54
N GLY A 80 3.58 -13.33 5.04
CA GLY A 80 3.13 -13.15 6.42
C GLY A 80 2.66 -11.72 6.67
N LEU A 81 2.85 -11.24 7.89
CA LEU A 81 2.56 -9.85 8.24
C LEU A 81 3.48 -8.91 7.43
N VAL A 82 2.91 -7.84 6.90
CA VAL A 82 3.59 -6.86 6.05
C VAL A 82 3.44 -5.46 6.66
N GLY A 83 4.51 -4.69 6.65
CA GLY A 83 4.56 -3.34 7.20
C GLY A 83 5.97 -2.96 7.64
N SER A 84 6.12 -1.81 8.29
CA SER A 84 7.41 -1.41 8.85
C SER A 84 7.87 -2.42 9.92
N VAL A 85 9.18 -2.67 9.99
CA VAL A 85 9.74 -3.64 10.95
C VAL A 85 9.34 -3.30 12.39
N PHE A 86 9.26 -2.01 12.71
CA PHE A 86 8.83 -1.53 14.01
C PHE A 86 7.40 -1.99 14.34
N THR A 87 6.45 -1.71 13.46
CA THR A 87 5.04 -2.08 13.66
C THR A 87 4.86 -3.60 13.63
N LEU A 88 5.59 -4.29 12.77
CA LEU A 88 5.57 -5.75 12.71
C LEU A 88 6.06 -6.40 13.99
N LYS A 89 7.09 -5.84 14.64
CA LYS A 89 7.58 -6.36 15.92
C LYS A 89 6.49 -6.27 16.99
N ILE A 90 5.83 -5.12 17.09
CA ILE A 90 4.71 -4.91 18.02
C ILE A 90 3.55 -5.87 17.70
N ALA A 91 3.21 -6.04 16.42
CA ALA A 91 2.13 -6.92 15.99
C ALA A 91 2.46 -8.40 16.30
N CYS A 92 3.69 -8.85 16.03
CA CYS A 92 4.14 -10.20 16.36
C CYS A 92 4.03 -10.48 17.87
N GLU A 93 4.47 -9.54 18.72
CA GLU A 93 4.35 -9.67 20.18
C GLU A 93 2.89 -9.77 20.61
N LYS A 94 2.01 -8.90 20.11
CA LYS A 94 0.57 -8.90 20.42
C LYS A 94 -0.15 -10.18 19.97
N LEU A 95 0.26 -10.75 18.84
CA LEU A 95 -0.33 -11.96 18.26
C LEU A 95 0.33 -13.25 18.75
N GLY A 96 1.36 -13.17 19.61
CA GLY A 96 2.08 -14.32 20.13
C GLY A 96 3.00 -15.02 19.12
N TYR A 97 3.37 -14.34 18.03
CA TYR A 97 4.30 -14.87 17.04
C TYR A 97 5.75 -14.76 17.51
N GLN A 98 6.48 -15.87 17.47
CA GLN A 98 7.90 -15.92 17.86
C GLN A 98 8.87 -15.47 16.76
N ARG A 99 8.41 -15.40 15.50
CA ARG A 99 9.24 -15.05 14.34
C ARG A 99 8.50 -14.11 13.39
N MET A 100 9.24 -13.15 12.85
CA MET A 100 8.79 -12.31 11.75
C MET A 100 9.20 -12.97 10.44
N ILE A 101 8.23 -13.53 9.72
CA ILE A 101 8.43 -14.03 8.36
C ILE A 101 8.65 -12.82 7.43
N CYS A 102 9.42 -13.00 6.34
CA CYS A 102 9.69 -11.98 5.32
C CYS A 102 10.21 -10.63 5.85
N LYS A 103 10.91 -10.63 6.99
CA LYS A 103 11.53 -9.42 7.58
C LYS A 103 12.37 -8.64 6.56
N GLN A 104 13.26 -9.32 5.82
CA GLN A 104 14.12 -8.67 4.83
C GLN A 104 13.33 -7.97 3.72
N SER A 105 12.26 -8.59 3.24
CA SER A 105 11.38 -7.97 2.24
C SER A 105 10.65 -6.77 2.83
N CYS A 106 10.23 -6.85 4.10
CA CYS A 106 9.60 -5.72 4.78
C CYS A 106 10.58 -4.55 5.02
N GLU A 107 11.84 -4.85 5.35
CA GLU A 107 12.93 -3.86 5.43
C GLU A 107 13.21 -3.18 4.09
N GLN A 108 13.09 -3.91 2.98
CA GLN A 108 13.32 -3.33 1.66
C GLN A 108 12.18 -2.42 1.21
N PHE A 109 10.93 -2.82 1.46
CA PHE A 109 9.76 -2.20 0.84
C PHE A 109 9.03 -1.20 1.72
N PHE A 110 9.22 -1.26 3.05
CA PHE A 110 8.46 -0.47 4.04
C PHE A 110 9.36 0.17 5.11
N SER A 111 10.62 0.47 4.74
CA SER A 111 11.60 1.19 5.57
C SER A 111 11.33 2.68 5.70
#